data_AF-F4PUR8-F1
#
_entry.id   AF-F4PUR8-F1
#
_cell.length_a   1.000
_cell.length_b   1.000
_cell.length_c   1.000
_cell.angle_alpha   90.00
_cell.angle_beta   90.00
_cell.angle_gamma   90.00
#
_symmetry.space_group_name_H-M   'P 1'
#
loop_
_entity.id
_entity.type
_entity.pdbx_description
1 polymer ?
#
loop_
_entity_poly.entity_id
_entity_poly.type
_entity_poly.pdbx_seq_one_letter_code
_entity_poly.pdbx_strand_id
1 'polypeptide(L)'
;MTDQKQPQENTKNEQQQPTQEEVAAATTTTAASSVVDDGVVRMGEIVSGDEDIQIERDVAKWMKDMLNREVKKLKDQGARCTQLTVKNTGILIQEENKILNRVEVDTAFDFDEVISILISDSTECPVKKGYSYINVILITKKPTPMILPYIYLKSDVNKLTDWVFINNQFGRSQHKIEEYSEVKAETTTTIPNWFNYLIMLKYLLSIIVFIIIISSLVVSTTSFKLDAQYYVVRPDLRLCSKPMCGGFILQRLNGEPGERGIYVAELLFDTPTTRPRVNPSTVTQLIQDDPLSVIVRGFFQKNQHNNLYNDLFVLNYYKSLPPPDSTYSQFAVDQATHSRYFRVNPCKQQEGSVGSDEEDPITTCTFTEVHYNTAHENIVYKDPFNQGFALFDHKWYKSRLNDVKDIHTSTIIEALQDGTNITILRSFVHLPDPREECPALTRTKCESGEVSTYTRDENRCYVFNKCTRQGPCPLYVPHCPRRYVTVSFASTPNACPAWICDAEFLDDTNPFKPFPLR
;
A
#
# COMPACT_ATOMS: atom_id res chain seq x y z
N MET A 1 30.68 -58.27 25.55
CA MET A 1 29.49 -58.73 26.27
C MET A 1 28.78 -57.53 26.85
N THR A 2 27.82 -56.97 26.10
CA THR A 2 26.49 -56.50 26.56
C THR A 2 25.84 -55.83 25.36
N ASP A 3 24.96 -56.58 24.71
CA ASP A 3 24.01 -56.13 23.71
C ASP A 3 22.96 -55.20 24.34
N GLN A 4 22.63 -54.10 23.68
CA GLN A 4 21.37 -53.40 23.91
C GLN A 4 20.61 -53.24 22.59
N LYS A 5 19.50 -53.96 22.51
CA LYS A 5 18.44 -53.91 21.51
C LYS A 5 17.70 -52.56 21.58
N GLN A 6 17.48 -51.94 20.43
CA GLN A 6 16.39 -50.98 20.21
C GLN A 6 15.15 -51.72 19.66
N PRO A 7 13.92 -51.31 20.03
CA PRO A 7 12.71 -51.81 19.39
C PRO A 7 12.33 -50.95 18.17
N GLN A 8 12.05 -51.62 17.04
CA GLN A 8 11.39 -51.04 15.87
C GLN A 8 9.87 -51.07 16.08
N GLU A 9 9.24 -49.91 15.96
CA GLU A 9 7.79 -49.75 15.97
C GLU A 9 7.31 -49.59 14.51
N ASN A 10 6.50 -50.57 14.07
CA ASN A 10 5.88 -50.65 12.76
C ASN A 10 4.52 -49.95 12.80
N THR A 11 4.34 -48.88 12.02
CA THR A 11 3.00 -48.30 11.79
C THR A 11 2.70 -48.32 10.29
N LYS A 12 1.90 -49.31 9.88
CA LYS A 12 1.18 -49.34 8.59
C LYS A 12 0.04 -48.33 8.67
N ASN A 13 -0.02 -47.38 7.74
CA ASN A 13 -1.24 -46.62 7.46
C ASN A 13 -1.71 -46.95 6.04
N GLU A 14 -2.90 -47.54 5.98
CA GLU A 14 -3.68 -47.79 4.77
C GLU A 14 -4.19 -46.46 4.19
N GLN A 15 -3.93 -46.25 2.90
CA GLN A 15 -4.58 -45.21 2.11
C GLN A 15 -5.90 -45.77 1.56
N GLN A 16 -7.02 -45.15 1.94
CA GLN A 16 -8.29 -45.32 1.25
C GLN A 16 -8.50 -44.18 0.25
N GLN A 17 -8.73 -44.57 -0.99
CA GLN A 17 -8.99 -43.74 -2.17
C GLN A 17 -10.52 -43.64 -2.34
N PRO A 18 -11.11 -42.45 -2.59
CA PRO A 18 -12.51 -42.37 -2.99
C PRO A 18 -12.65 -42.55 -4.50
N THR A 19 -13.65 -43.35 -4.81
CA THR A 19 -14.20 -43.73 -6.11
C THR A 19 -14.67 -42.53 -6.93
N GLN A 20 -14.44 -42.61 -8.24
CA GLN A 20 -15.05 -41.77 -9.27
C GLN A 20 -16.51 -42.18 -9.49
N GLU A 21 -17.39 -41.20 -9.61
CA GLU A 21 -18.72 -41.40 -10.20
C GLU A 21 -18.96 -40.34 -11.30
N GLU A 22 -19.34 -40.88 -12.45
CA GLU A 22 -19.66 -40.26 -13.72
C GLU A 22 -21.09 -39.71 -13.68
N VAL A 23 -21.40 -38.67 -14.48
CA VAL A 23 -22.59 -38.61 -15.39
C VAL A 23 -22.95 -37.16 -15.79
N ALA A 24 -23.25 -37.06 -17.09
CA ALA A 24 -24.12 -36.13 -17.81
C ALA A 24 -23.56 -34.81 -18.36
N ALA A 25 -23.36 -34.85 -19.68
CA ALA A 25 -23.37 -33.75 -20.62
C ALA A 25 -24.74 -33.06 -20.71
N ALA A 26 -24.73 -31.75 -20.90
CA ALA A 26 -25.84 -31.01 -21.49
C ALA A 26 -25.31 -29.91 -22.42
N THR A 27 -25.65 -30.07 -23.70
CA THR A 27 -25.47 -29.14 -24.81
C THR A 27 -26.73 -28.30 -24.98
N THR A 28 -26.63 -26.97 -25.10
CA THR A 28 -27.58 -26.03 -25.75
C THR A 28 -27.24 -24.59 -25.26
N THR A 29 -27.48 -23.47 -25.93
CA THR A 29 -27.59 -23.06 -27.34
C THR A 29 -27.33 -21.56 -27.33
N THR A 30 -26.66 -21.06 -28.37
CA THR A 30 -26.45 -19.65 -28.68
C THR A 30 -27.79 -18.93 -28.95
N ALA A 31 -28.07 -17.83 -28.25
CA ALA A 31 -29.07 -16.85 -28.67
C ALA A 31 -28.61 -15.44 -28.32
N ALA A 32 -28.28 -14.67 -29.37
CA ALA A 32 -28.10 -13.23 -29.31
C ALA A 32 -29.44 -12.57 -28.99
N SER A 33 -29.49 -11.80 -27.91
CA SER A 33 -30.61 -10.91 -27.59
C SER A 33 -30.07 -9.51 -27.36
N SER A 34 -30.38 -8.63 -28.31
CA SER A 34 -30.23 -7.19 -28.22
C SER A 34 -31.12 -6.64 -27.10
N VAL A 35 -30.50 -6.12 -26.04
CA VAL A 35 -31.21 -5.41 -24.95
C VAL A 35 -30.86 -3.94 -25.03
N VAL A 36 -31.92 -3.14 -25.11
CA VAL A 36 -31.93 -1.68 -25.07
C VAL A 36 -31.44 -1.22 -23.70
N ASP A 37 -30.42 -0.37 -23.71
CA ASP A 37 -29.77 0.25 -22.56
C ASP A 37 -30.66 1.34 -21.95
N ASP A 38 -31.06 1.16 -20.69
CA ASP A 38 -31.56 2.25 -19.83
C ASP A 38 -31.28 1.98 -18.33
N GLY A 39 -30.12 1.35 -18.04
CA GLY A 39 -29.82 0.72 -16.76
C GLY A 39 -28.57 1.24 -16.03
N VAL A 40 -28.48 2.54 -15.74
CA VAL A 40 -27.33 3.08 -14.97
C VAL A 40 -27.72 3.38 -13.52
N VAL A 41 -27.46 2.41 -12.63
CA VAL A 41 -27.36 2.60 -11.18
C VAL A 41 -25.88 2.74 -10.83
N ARG A 42 -25.43 3.85 -10.24
CA ARG A 42 -24.12 3.95 -9.58
C ARG A 42 -24.12 4.86 -8.35
N MET A 43 -24.10 4.23 -7.18
CA MET A 43 -23.18 4.58 -6.10
C MET A 43 -22.62 3.29 -5.48
N GLY A 44 -21.33 3.02 -5.73
CA GLY A 44 -20.40 2.72 -4.65
C GLY A 44 -20.12 1.31 -4.12
N GLU A 45 -20.72 0.19 -4.57
CA GLU A 45 -20.48 -1.10 -3.87
C GLU A 45 -20.25 -2.37 -4.72
N ILE A 46 -19.31 -3.19 -4.21
CA ILE A 46 -19.45 -4.65 -4.11
C ILE A 46 -19.84 -4.91 -2.65
N VAL A 47 -21.06 -5.41 -2.41
CA VAL A 47 -21.47 -5.99 -1.12
C VAL A 47 -21.66 -7.48 -1.28
N SER A 48 -21.19 -8.24 -0.30
CA SER A 48 -21.46 -9.66 -0.19
C SER A 48 -22.81 -9.88 0.52
N GLY A 49 -23.90 -9.79 -0.22
CA GLY A 49 -25.26 -10.10 0.23
C GLY A 49 -26.32 -9.51 -0.70
N ASP A 50 -27.28 -10.32 -1.15
CA ASP A 50 -28.34 -9.86 -2.07
C ASP A 50 -29.24 -8.77 -1.44
N GLU A 51 -29.38 -8.75 -0.12
CA GLU A 51 -30.19 -7.77 0.61
C GLU A 51 -29.57 -6.36 0.60
N ASP A 52 -28.26 -6.26 0.82
CA ASP A 52 -27.57 -4.96 0.85
C ASP A 52 -27.58 -4.28 -0.53
N ILE A 53 -27.46 -5.06 -1.60
CA ILE A 53 -27.55 -4.57 -2.99
C ILE A 53 -28.93 -3.93 -3.26
N GLN A 54 -30.00 -4.49 -2.69
CA GLN A 54 -31.34 -3.95 -2.86
C GLN A 54 -31.53 -2.63 -2.09
N ILE A 55 -30.99 -2.55 -0.86
CA ILE A 55 -30.99 -1.31 -0.06
C ILE A 55 -30.31 -0.17 -0.82
N GLU A 56 -29.10 -0.39 -1.35
CA GLU A 56 -28.38 0.64 -2.11
C GLU A 56 -29.12 1.09 -3.38
N ARG A 57 -29.76 0.14 -4.08
CA ARG A 57 -30.59 0.46 -5.26
C ARG A 57 -31.76 1.36 -4.89
N ASP A 58 -32.42 1.08 -3.77
CA ASP A 58 -33.57 1.86 -3.29
C ASP A 58 -33.14 3.24 -2.76
N VAL A 59 -31.98 3.33 -2.09
CA VAL A 59 -31.36 4.60 -1.71
C VAL A 59 -31.06 5.45 -2.94
N ALA A 60 -30.39 4.89 -3.95
CA ALA A 60 -30.04 5.61 -5.18
C ALA A 60 -31.28 6.12 -5.93
N LYS A 61 -32.33 5.29 -6.01
CA LYS A 61 -33.61 5.69 -6.60
C LYS A 61 -34.25 6.84 -5.84
N TRP A 62 -34.32 6.75 -4.51
CA TRP A 62 -34.89 7.80 -3.67
C TRP A 62 -34.10 9.12 -3.75
N MET A 63 -32.76 9.06 -3.78
CA MET A 63 -31.90 10.25 -3.95
C MET A 63 -32.15 10.92 -5.31
N LYS A 64 -32.32 10.14 -6.38
CA LYS A 64 -32.65 10.66 -7.71
C LYS A 64 -34.00 11.38 -7.70
N ASP A 65 -35.00 10.83 -7.01
CA ASP A 65 -36.31 11.47 -6.87
C ASP A 65 -36.24 12.78 -6.07
N MET A 66 -35.46 12.82 -4.99
CA MET A 66 -35.21 14.05 -4.20
C MET A 66 -34.57 15.15 -5.06
N LEU A 67 -33.53 14.80 -5.81
CA LEU A 67 -32.83 15.72 -6.70
C LEU A 67 -33.75 16.26 -7.81
N ASN A 68 -34.52 15.38 -8.45
CA ASN A 68 -35.46 15.76 -9.50
C ASN A 68 -36.54 16.75 -8.99
N ARG A 69 -37.00 16.57 -7.73
CA ARG A 69 -37.92 17.53 -7.10
C ARG A 69 -37.28 18.90 -6.93
N GLU A 70 -36.04 18.97 -6.45
CA GLU A 70 -35.36 20.26 -6.25
C GLU A 70 -35.03 20.95 -7.58
N VAL A 71 -34.54 20.19 -8.58
CA VAL A 71 -34.31 20.71 -9.94
C VAL A 71 -35.59 21.27 -10.55
N LYS A 72 -36.72 20.57 -10.39
CA LYS A 72 -38.03 21.05 -10.85
C LYS A 72 -38.42 22.36 -10.14
N LYS A 73 -38.29 22.42 -8.81
CA LYS A 73 -38.58 23.62 -8.02
C LYS A 73 -37.73 24.82 -8.45
N LEU A 74 -36.43 24.63 -8.66
CA LEU A 74 -35.54 25.68 -9.17
C LEU A 74 -35.97 26.16 -10.56
N LYS A 75 -36.34 25.23 -11.45
CA LYS A 75 -36.83 25.54 -12.79
C LYS A 75 -38.15 26.32 -12.76
N ASP A 76 -39.08 25.95 -11.88
CA ASP A 76 -40.37 26.62 -11.69
C ASP A 76 -40.17 28.06 -11.17
N GLN A 77 -39.06 28.32 -10.46
CA GLN A 77 -38.62 29.66 -10.03
C GLN A 77 -37.82 30.43 -11.09
N GLY A 78 -37.68 29.88 -12.30
CA GLY A 78 -36.94 30.50 -13.40
C GLY A 78 -35.41 30.34 -13.33
N ALA A 79 -34.89 29.61 -12.34
CA ALA A 79 -33.47 29.31 -12.26
C ALA A 79 -33.08 28.20 -13.25
N ARG A 80 -31.86 28.27 -13.77
CA ARG A 80 -31.25 27.21 -14.60
C ARG A 80 -30.16 26.53 -13.78
N CYS A 81 -30.12 25.21 -13.80
CA CYS A 81 -29.03 24.44 -13.19
C CYS A 81 -28.70 23.22 -14.06
N THR A 82 -27.43 22.79 -14.01
CA THR A 82 -26.96 21.57 -14.65
C THR A 82 -26.89 20.46 -13.62
N GLN A 83 -27.69 19.42 -13.79
CA GLN A 83 -27.65 18.24 -12.93
C GLN A 83 -26.38 17.42 -13.21
N LEU A 84 -25.63 17.08 -12.17
CA LEU A 84 -24.46 16.21 -12.27
C LEU A 84 -24.80 14.79 -11.80
N THR A 85 -24.30 13.80 -12.54
CA THR A 85 -24.44 12.38 -12.19
C THR A 85 -23.32 11.99 -11.23
N VAL A 86 -23.67 11.57 -10.01
CA VAL A 86 -22.70 11.11 -9.02
C VAL A 86 -22.46 9.61 -9.19
N LYS A 87 -21.18 9.21 -9.22
CA LYS A 87 -20.74 7.81 -9.30
C LYS A 87 -20.56 7.17 -7.94
N ASN A 88 -20.12 7.97 -6.97
CA ASN A 88 -19.78 7.51 -5.63
C ASN A 88 -19.79 8.69 -4.66
N THR A 89 -20.18 8.43 -3.42
CA THR A 89 -20.02 9.36 -2.31
C THR A 89 -19.37 8.64 -1.16
N GLY A 90 -18.51 9.34 -0.44
CA GLY A 90 -17.90 8.80 0.77
C GLY A 90 -17.54 9.90 1.75
N ILE A 91 -17.26 9.47 2.96
CA ILE A 91 -16.59 10.28 3.96
C ILE A 91 -15.15 9.80 4.03
N LEU A 92 -14.20 10.70 3.79
CA LEU A 92 -12.79 10.43 4.05
C LEU A 92 -12.44 11.01 5.41
N ILE A 93 -11.79 10.21 6.24
CA ILE A 93 -11.18 10.68 7.48
C ILE A 93 -9.71 10.88 7.15
N GLN A 94 -9.30 12.13 6.99
CA GLN A 94 -7.88 12.46 6.83
C GLN A 94 -7.20 12.52 8.19
N GLU A 95 -5.89 12.74 8.16
CA GLU A 95 -5.10 13.14 9.31
C GLU A 95 -5.81 14.30 10.06
N GLU A 96 -5.68 14.33 11.40
CA GLU A 96 -6.33 15.32 12.28
C GLU A 96 -7.86 15.18 12.47
N ASN A 97 -8.44 14.00 12.23
CA ASN A 97 -9.92 13.79 12.26
C ASN A 97 -10.67 14.75 11.31
N LYS A 98 -9.98 15.30 10.31
CA LYS A 98 -10.61 16.15 9.32
C LYS A 98 -11.50 15.28 8.44
N ILE A 99 -12.80 15.51 8.56
CA ILE A 99 -13.81 14.81 7.79
C ILE A 99 -13.99 15.52 6.46
N LEU A 100 -13.63 14.85 5.36
CA LEU A 100 -13.88 15.32 4.00
C LEU A 100 -15.04 14.58 3.37
N ASN A 101 -15.97 15.34 2.79
CA ASN A 101 -17.08 14.83 2.02
C ASN A 101 -16.61 14.61 0.58
N ARG A 102 -16.31 13.35 0.23
CA ARG A 102 -15.84 12.96 -1.11
C ARG A 102 -17.03 12.69 -2.03
N VAL A 103 -17.00 13.28 -3.22
CA VAL A 103 -17.98 13.04 -4.28
C VAL A 103 -17.25 12.77 -5.60
N GLU A 104 -17.51 11.61 -6.18
CA GLU A 104 -17.03 11.28 -7.53
C GLU A 104 -18.14 11.53 -8.53
N VAL A 105 -17.85 12.31 -9.56
CA VAL A 105 -18.86 12.82 -10.48
C VAL A 105 -18.53 12.40 -11.91
N ASP A 106 -19.54 11.95 -12.64
CA ASP A 106 -19.46 11.55 -14.05
C ASP A 106 -19.39 12.77 -14.98
N THR A 107 -18.29 13.51 -14.91
CA THR A 107 -18.07 14.72 -15.71
C THR A 107 -16.59 14.90 -16.03
N ALA A 108 -16.29 15.65 -17.09
CA ALA A 108 -14.95 16.14 -17.38
C ALA A 108 -14.72 17.56 -16.86
N PHE A 109 -15.68 18.13 -16.11
CA PHE A 109 -15.56 19.45 -15.52
C PHE A 109 -14.38 19.52 -14.54
N ASP A 110 -13.62 20.61 -14.60
CA ASP A 110 -12.56 20.92 -13.65
C ASP A 110 -13.13 21.61 -12.42
N PHE A 111 -13.13 20.90 -11.29
CA PHE A 111 -13.73 21.40 -10.06
C PHE A 111 -12.95 22.54 -9.40
N ASP A 112 -11.70 22.82 -9.80
CA ASP A 112 -10.96 24.00 -9.35
C ASP A 112 -11.65 25.33 -9.77
N GLU A 113 -12.56 25.28 -10.74
CA GLU A 113 -13.38 26.42 -11.16
C GLU A 113 -14.61 26.69 -10.27
N VAL A 114 -14.85 25.86 -9.23
CA VAL A 114 -15.89 26.10 -8.24
C VAL A 114 -15.47 27.20 -7.27
N ILE A 115 -16.27 28.25 -7.20
CA ILE A 115 -16.04 29.42 -6.35
C ILE A 115 -16.71 29.25 -4.99
N SER A 116 -17.91 28.66 -4.98
CA SER A 116 -18.72 28.53 -3.77
C SER A 116 -19.60 27.29 -3.84
N ILE A 117 -19.89 26.73 -2.67
CA ILE A 117 -20.73 25.55 -2.48
C ILE A 117 -21.86 25.92 -1.55
N LEU A 118 -23.09 25.66 -1.97
CA LEU A 118 -24.28 25.79 -1.16
C LEU A 118 -24.86 24.40 -0.89
N ILE A 119 -25.31 24.16 0.33
CA ILE A 119 -25.93 22.90 0.74
C ILE A 119 -27.35 23.16 1.23
N SER A 120 -28.28 22.26 0.91
CA SER A 120 -29.63 22.31 1.46
C SER A 120 -29.68 21.81 2.90
N ASP A 121 -30.82 22.04 3.55
CA ASP A 121 -31.12 21.36 4.81
C ASP A 121 -31.06 19.83 4.66
N SER A 122 -30.64 19.17 5.75
CA SER A 122 -30.50 17.72 5.82
C SER A 122 -31.86 17.02 5.93
N THR A 123 -32.10 16.01 5.08
CA THR A 123 -33.28 15.15 5.12
C THR A 123 -32.87 13.72 5.45
N GLU A 124 -33.44 13.09 6.47
CA GLU A 124 -33.11 11.70 6.82
C GLU A 124 -33.51 10.72 5.71
N CYS A 125 -32.65 9.74 5.44
CA CYS A 125 -32.91 8.71 4.44
C CYS A 125 -33.91 7.67 4.98
N PRO A 126 -35.07 7.46 4.34
CA PRO A 126 -36.07 6.52 4.82
C PRO A 126 -35.65 5.05 4.62
N VAL A 127 -34.70 4.79 3.72
CA VAL A 127 -34.25 3.44 3.35
C VAL A 127 -33.07 2.99 4.22
N LYS A 128 -32.09 3.87 4.46
CA LYS A 128 -30.86 3.57 5.19
C LYS A 128 -30.76 4.40 6.47
N LYS A 129 -31.05 3.77 7.62
CA LYS A 129 -31.12 4.45 8.93
C LYS A 129 -29.78 5.12 9.29
N GLY A 130 -29.86 6.30 9.89
CA GLY A 130 -28.68 7.09 10.29
C GLY A 130 -28.03 7.85 9.15
N TYR A 131 -28.45 7.64 7.89
CA TYR A 131 -27.97 8.42 6.77
C TYR A 131 -28.88 9.63 6.51
N SER A 132 -28.26 10.70 6.03
CA SER A 132 -28.89 11.98 5.72
C SER A 132 -28.56 12.38 4.29
N TYR A 133 -29.51 13.02 3.62
CA TYR A 133 -29.43 13.54 2.27
C TYR A 133 -29.38 15.06 2.25
N ILE A 134 -28.58 15.63 1.34
CA ILE A 134 -28.60 17.04 0.98
C ILE A 134 -28.46 17.21 -0.54
N ASN A 135 -28.96 18.33 -1.06
CA ASN A 135 -28.58 18.84 -2.38
C ASN A 135 -27.34 19.72 -2.24
N VAL A 136 -26.35 19.52 -3.11
CA VAL A 136 -25.15 20.34 -3.18
C VAL A 136 -25.20 21.14 -4.47
N ILE A 137 -25.15 22.47 -4.36
CA ILE A 137 -25.12 23.41 -5.49
C ILE A 137 -23.71 24.00 -5.61
N LEU A 138 -23.10 23.84 -6.77
CA LEU A 138 -21.77 24.36 -7.09
C LEU A 138 -21.91 25.62 -7.94
N ILE A 139 -21.43 26.73 -7.40
CA ILE A 139 -21.34 28.02 -8.11
C ILE A 139 -19.96 28.14 -8.72
N THR A 140 -19.91 28.45 -10.01
CA THR A 140 -18.65 28.57 -10.77
C THR A 140 -18.58 29.92 -11.45
N LYS A 141 -17.47 30.20 -12.15
CA LYS A 141 -17.38 31.39 -13.03
C LYS A 141 -18.38 31.35 -14.19
N LYS A 142 -18.94 30.18 -14.51
CA LYS A 142 -19.94 30.02 -15.57
C LYS A 142 -21.34 30.42 -15.06
N PRO A 143 -22.21 30.95 -15.93
CA PRO A 143 -23.50 31.51 -15.52
C PRO A 143 -24.51 30.45 -15.05
N THR A 144 -24.27 29.17 -15.30
CA THR A 144 -25.20 28.09 -14.93
C THR A 144 -24.61 27.29 -13.76
N PRO A 145 -25.21 27.35 -12.56
CA PRO A 145 -24.78 26.53 -11.43
C PRO A 145 -25.01 25.05 -11.69
N MET A 146 -24.24 24.21 -11.01
CA MET A 146 -24.41 22.75 -11.06
C MET A 146 -25.05 22.25 -9.78
N ILE A 147 -25.84 21.18 -9.84
CA ILE A 147 -26.49 20.58 -8.68
C ILE A 147 -26.28 19.06 -8.67
N LEU A 148 -26.01 18.51 -7.50
CA LEU A 148 -25.80 17.07 -7.31
C LEU A 148 -26.41 16.59 -5.97
N PRO A 149 -26.75 15.29 -5.87
CA PRO A 149 -27.21 14.69 -4.63
C PRO A 149 -26.02 14.22 -3.79
N TYR A 150 -26.10 14.35 -2.47
CA TYR A 150 -25.11 13.78 -1.55
C TYR A 150 -25.81 13.10 -0.38
N ILE A 151 -25.36 11.89 -0.04
CA ILE A 151 -25.81 11.14 1.13
C ILE A 151 -24.63 10.86 2.04
N TYR A 152 -24.83 10.97 3.35
CA TYR A 152 -23.76 10.82 4.34
C TYR A 152 -24.29 10.20 5.63
N LEU A 153 -23.42 9.52 6.36
CA LEU A 153 -23.73 9.05 7.71
C LEU A 153 -23.79 10.26 8.65
N LYS A 154 -24.96 10.51 9.24
CA LYS A 154 -25.18 11.65 10.12
C LYS A 154 -24.34 11.48 11.39
N SER A 155 -23.55 12.49 11.71
CA SER A 155 -22.69 12.53 12.88
C SER A 155 -22.50 13.97 13.32
N ASP A 156 -22.37 14.20 14.63
CA ASP A 156 -22.11 15.53 15.18
C ASP A 156 -20.74 16.07 14.78
N VAL A 157 -19.83 15.19 14.34
CA VAL A 157 -18.47 15.54 13.92
C VAL A 157 -18.43 16.04 12.47
N ASN A 158 -19.28 15.52 11.58
CA ASN A 158 -19.29 15.96 10.18
C ASN A 158 -20.11 17.24 10.03
N LYS A 159 -19.41 18.38 9.93
CA LYS A 159 -20.04 19.70 9.74
C LYS A 159 -20.35 20.02 8.28
N LEU A 160 -20.07 19.11 7.33
CA LEU A 160 -20.23 19.34 5.89
C LEU A 160 -19.45 20.55 5.36
N THR A 161 -18.35 20.92 6.03
CA THR A 161 -17.54 22.10 5.68
C THR A 161 -16.49 21.79 4.63
N ASP A 162 -15.91 20.59 4.65
CA ASP A 162 -14.81 20.25 3.77
C ASP A 162 -15.24 19.21 2.73
N TRP A 163 -14.93 19.48 1.47
CA TRP A 163 -15.40 18.72 0.31
C TRP A 163 -14.24 18.37 -0.61
N VAL A 164 -14.33 17.18 -1.23
CA VAL A 164 -13.42 16.75 -2.30
C VAL A 164 -14.26 16.27 -3.48
N PHE A 165 -14.09 16.92 -4.63
CA PHE A 165 -14.70 16.48 -5.87
C PHE A 165 -13.65 15.77 -6.74
N ILE A 166 -14.06 14.67 -7.34
CA ILE A 166 -13.25 13.90 -8.29
C ILE A 166 -14.03 13.76 -9.59
N ASN A 167 -13.43 14.18 -10.71
CA ASN A 167 -14.02 14.06 -12.03
C ASN A 167 -13.60 12.74 -12.74
N ASN A 168 -14.08 12.51 -13.96
CA ASN A 168 -13.76 11.30 -14.73
C ASN A 168 -12.31 11.20 -15.23
N GLN A 169 -11.56 12.30 -15.16
CA GLN A 169 -10.14 12.35 -15.48
C GLN A 169 -9.28 12.15 -14.23
N PHE A 170 -9.91 11.78 -13.10
CA PHE A 170 -9.28 11.68 -11.77
C PHE A 170 -8.71 13.01 -11.26
N GLY A 171 -9.13 14.14 -11.84
CA GLY A 171 -8.85 15.46 -11.32
C GLY A 171 -9.51 15.63 -9.96
N ARG A 172 -8.71 15.95 -8.94
CA ARG A 172 -9.13 16.08 -7.54
C ARG A 172 -9.09 17.55 -7.15
N SER A 173 -10.23 18.10 -6.76
CA SER A 173 -10.33 19.45 -6.20
C SER A 173 -10.86 19.43 -4.77
N GLN A 174 -10.29 20.24 -3.89
CA GLN A 174 -10.66 20.32 -2.49
C GLN A 174 -11.18 21.72 -2.16
N HIS A 175 -12.37 21.77 -1.57
CA HIS A 175 -13.03 23.02 -1.21
C HIS A 175 -13.38 23.03 0.27
N LYS A 176 -13.43 24.24 0.82
CA LYS A 176 -13.91 24.50 2.17
C LYS A 176 -15.05 25.50 2.09
N ILE A 177 -16.19 25.14 2.67
CA ILE A 177 -17.29 26.05 2.92
C ILE A 177 -16.90 26.86 4.15
N GLU A 178 -16.63 28.14 3.95
CA GLU A 178 -16.54 29.07 5.06
C GLU A 178 -17.95 29.21 5.64
N GLU A 179 -18.07 28.92 6.94
CA GLU A 179 -19.33 28.96 7.66
C GLU A 179 -20.00 30.31 7.40
N TYR A 180 -21.23 30.29 6.84
CA TYR A 180 -22.02 31.50 6.70
C TYR A 180 -22.29 32.02 8.11
N SER A 181 -21.50 32.98 8.58
CA SER A 181 -21.90 33.81 9.71
C SER A 181 -23.23 34.41 9.32
N GLU A 182 -24.31 34.03 10.01
CA GLU A 182 -25.61 34.67 9.85
C GLU A 182 -25.37 36.17 9.83
N VAL A 183 -25.65 36.81 8.68
CA VAL A 183 -25.60 38.26 8.59
C VAL A 183 -26.77 38.77 9.43
N LYS A 184 -26.54 38.89 10.75
CA LYS A 184 -27.43 39.64 11.62
C LYS A 184 -27.45 41.04 11.04
N ALA A 185 -28.63 41.49 10.60
CA ALA A 185 -28.82 42.82 10.09
C ALA A 185 -28.42 43.82 11.19
N GLU A 186 -27.19 44.31 11.14
CA GLU A 186 -26.70 45.31 12.08
C GLU A 186 -27.33 46.65 11.72
N THR A 187 -28.33 47.03 12.51
CA THR A 187 -28.84 48.39 12.60
C THR A 187 -27.71 49.33 12.98
N THR A 188 -27.26 50.15 12.03
CA THR A 188 -26.22 51.15 12.19
C THR A 188 -26.70 52.29 13.08
N THR A 189 -26.35 52.26 14.37
CA THR A 189 -26.35 53.45 15.22
C THR A 189 -24.98 54.11 15.19
N THR A 190 -24.96 55.36 14.71
CA THR A 190 -23.79 56.24 14.63
C THR A 190 -23.30 56.63 16.03
N ILE A 191 -22.12 56.12 16.41
CA ILE A 191 -21.42 56.49 17.66
C ILE A 191 -20.23 57.41 17.33
N PRO A 192 -19.95 58.46 18.13
CA PRO A 192 -18.91 59.45 17.86
C PRO A 192 -17.47 58.90 17.83
N ASN A 193 -16.68 59.41 16.88
CA ASN A 193 -15.36 58.89 16.44
C ASN A 193 -14.26 58.71 17.50
N TRP A 194 -14.31 59.36 18.67
CA TRP A 194 -13.25 59.20 19.68
C TRP A 194 -13.42 57.94 20.54
N PHE A 195 -14.65 57.41 20.65
CA PHE A 195 -14.93 56.16 21.36
C PHE A 195 -14.48 54.93 20.54
N ASN A 196 -14.51 55.05 19.20
CA ASN A 196 -14.06 54.00 18.28
C ASN A 196 -12.55 53.71 18.38
N TYR A 197 -11.71 54.69 18.71
CA TYR A 197 -10.26 54.44 18.83
C TYR A 197 -9.90 53.60 20.06
N LEU A 198 -10.56 53.83 21.20
CA LEU A 198 -10.35 53.03 22.42
C LEU A 198 -10.95 51.62 22.30
N ILE A 199 -12.09 51.51 21.62
CA ILE A 199 -12.70 50.23 21.28
C ILE A 199 -11.80 49.46 20.31
N MET A 200 -11.32 50.10 19.24
CA MET A 200 -10.40 49.49 18.27
C MET A 200 -9.10 49.02 18.91
N LEU A 201 -8.51 49.77 19.85
CA LEU A 201 -7.29 49.34 20.54
C LEU A 201 -7.53 48.12 21.44
N LYS A 202 -8.68 48.06 22.13
CA LYS A 202 -9.07 46.88 22.92
C LYS A 202 -9.39 45.66 22.05
N TYR A 203 -10.06 45.86 20.91
CA TYR A 203 -10.30 44.79 19.94
C TYR A 203 -8.99 44.30 19.32
N LEU A 204 -8.07 45.20 18.97
CA LEU A 204 -6.76 44.83 18.43
C LEU A 204 -5.96 44.00 19.44
N LEU A 205 -5.91 44.42 20.71
CA LEU A 205 -5.24 43.66 21.78
C LEU A 205 -5.92 42.30 22.04
N SER A 206 -7.26 42.25 22.02
CA SER A 206 -8.01 41.01 22.15
C SER A 206 -7.78 40.06 20.98
N ILE A 207 -7.69 40.58 19.75
CA ILE A 207 -7.37 39.81 18.54
C ILE A 207 -5.95 39.28 18.61
N ILE A 208 -4.98 40.09 19.05
CA ILE A 208 -3.59 39.64 19.22
C ILE A 208 -3.50 38.51 20.26
N VAL A 209 -4.18 38.66 21.41
CA VAL A 209 -4.23 37.59 22.43
C VAL A 209 -4.93 36.34 21.90
N PHE A 210 -6.04 36.49 21.16
CA PHE A 210 -6.74 35.38 20.54
C PHE A 210 -5.90 34.68 19.47
N ILE A 211 -5.17 35.43 18.65
CA ILE A 211 -4.21 34.88 17.69
C ILE A 211 -3.09 34.16 18.42
N ILE A 212 -2.56 34.68 19.53
CA ILE A 212 -1.52 33.99 20.32
C ILE A 212 -2.08 32.70 20.94
N ILE A 213 -3.34 32.72 21.44
CA ILE A 213 -4.01 31.52 21.99
C ILE A 213 -4.29 30.50 20.89
N ILE A 214 -4.80 30.90 19.72
CA ILE A 214 -4.99 30.00 18.57
C ILE A 214 -3.65 29.48 18.07
N SER A 215 -2.63 30.34 17.95
CA SER A 215 -1.30 29.92 17.51
C SER A 215 -0.69 28.93 18.50
N SER A 216 -0.88 29.13 19.81
CA SER A 216 -0.43 28.17 20.83
C SER A 216 -1.29 26.89 20.88
N LEU A 217 -2.60 26.95 20.57
CA LEU A 217 -3.44 25.76 20.42
C LEU A 217 -3.09 24.96 19.15
N VAL A 218 -2.84 25.64 18.03
CA VAL A 218 -2.45 25.03 16.74
C VAL A 218 -1.04 24.45 16.83
N VAL A 219 -0.14 25.08 17.59
CA VAL A 219 1.18 24.50 17.92
C VAL A 219 1.06 23.34 18.91
N SER A 220 -0.03 23.23 19.68
CA SER A 220 -0.28 22.11 20.61
C SER A 220 -1.05 20.94 19.97
N THR A 221 -1.73 21.16 18.84
CA THR A 221 -2.17 20.06 17.96
C THR A 221 -1.00 19.60 17.09
N THR A 222 0.18 19.40 17.70
CA THR A 222 1.25 18.64 17.05
C THR A 222 0.65 17.32 16.62
N SER A 223 0.49 17.20 15.30
CA SER A 223 0.27 15.98 14.54
C SER A 223 0.65 14.77 15.38
N PHE A 224 -0.36 14.04 15.88
CA PHE A 224 -0.14 12.67 16.33
C PHE A 224 0.25 11.90 15.06
N LYS A 225 1.54 11.98 14.70
CA LYS A 225 2.13 11.05 13.77
C LYS A 225 1.86 9.68 14.40
N LEU A 226 1.01 8.90 13.76
CA LEU A 226 0.97 7.47 14.00
C LEU A 226 2.34 6.98 13.56
N ASP A 227 3.28 6.93 14.52
CA ASP A 227 4.64 6.52 14.27
C ASP A 227 4.62 5.04 13.91
N ALA A 228 4.56 4.77 12.60
CA ALA A 228 4.55 3.42 12.09
C ALA A 228 5.89 2.76 12.43
N GLN A 229 5.81 1.67 13.18
CA GLN A 229 6.94 0.89 13.70
C GLN A 229 7.13 -0.37 12.88
N TYR A 230 8.30 -1.00 13.04
CA TYR A 230 8.64 -2.25 12.36
C TYR A 230 8.60 -3.40 13.34
N TYR A 231 8.05 -4.52 12.88
CA TYR A 231 7.87 -5.70 13.68
C TYR A 231 8.28 -6.95 12.88
N VAL A 232 8.99 -7.87 13.52
CA VAL A 232 9.00 -9.26 13.06
C VAL A 232 7.65 -9.87 13.38
N VAL A 233 7.07 -10.58 12.41
CA VAL A 233 5.75 -11.22 12.56
C VAL A 233 5.90 -12.73 12.66
N ARG A 234 5.13 -13.32 13.58
CA ARG A 234 4.94 -14.76 13.67
C ARG A 234 3.47 -15.11 13.93
N PRO A 235 2.99 -16.26 13.46
CA PRO A 235 1.63 -16.69 13.78
C PRO A 235 1.47 -16.94 15.28
N ASP A 236 0.30 -16.63 15.82
CA ASP A 236 -0.06 -17.05 17.17
C ASP A 236 -0.50 -18.52 17.17
N LEU A 237 0.37 -19.39 17.69
CA LEU A 237 0.16 -20.85 17.74
C LEU A 237 -0.59 -21.33 18.99
N ARG A 238 -1.08 -20.42 19.84
CA ARG A 238 -1.86 -20.81 21.03
C ARG A 238 -3.18 -21.47 20.60
N LEU A 239 -3.53 -22.58 21.25
CA LEU A 239 -4.76 -23.33 20.99
C LEU A 239 -5.88 -22.83 21.92
N CYS A 240 -6.90 -22.17 21.38
CA CYS A 240 -8.09 -21.69 22.07
C CYS A 240 -9.18 -21.29 21.05
N SER A 241 -10.34 -20.80 21.49
CA SER A 241 -11.42 -20.34 20.59
C SER A 241 -11.10 -18.98 19.96
N LYS A 242 -11.14 -18.86 18.62
CA LYS A 242 -11.10 -17.57 17.90
C LYS A 242 -12.18 -16.62 18.47
N PRO A 243 -11.91 -15.32 18.74
CA PRO A 243 -10.70 -14.54 18.43
C PRO A 243 -9.66 -14.45 19.57
N MET A 244 -9.76 -15.30 20.60
CA MET A 244 -8.83 -15.23 21.75
C MET A 244 -7.42 -15.75 21.43
N CYS A 245 -7.28 -16.45 20.30
CA CYS A 245 -6.04 -16.93 19.69
C CYS A 245 -6.31 -17.28 18.22
N GLY A 246 -5.23 -17.53 17.48
CA GLY A 246 -5.19 -17.23 16.06
C GLY A 246 -4.82 -15.76 15.86
N GLY A 247 -4.37 -15.37 14.67
CA GLY A 247 -3.78 -14.04 14.45
C GLY A 247 -2.26 -14.07 14.59
N PHE A 248 -1.67 -12.98 15.10
CA PHE A 248 -0.22 -12.77 15.01
C PHE A 248 0.38 -12.21 16.30
N ILE A 249 1.65 -12.57 16.53
CA ILE A 249 2.48 -11.96 17.56
C ILE A 249 3.54 -11.11 16.87
N LEU A 250 3.59 -9.84 17.23
CA LEU A 250 4.51 -8.86 16.71
C LEU A 250 5.66 -8.64 17.70
N GLN A 251 6.89 -8.71 17.24
CA GLN A 251 8.06 -8.35 18.03
C GLN A 251 8.71 -7.12 17.40
N ARG A 252 8.78 -6.02 18.16
CA ARG A 252 9.37 -4.77 17.68
C ARG A 252 10.86 -4.97 17.35
N LEU A 253 11.29 -4.45 16.21
CA LEU A 253 12.71 -4.51 15.82
C LEU A 253 13.55 -3.67 16.80
N ASN A 254 14.70 -4.22 17.22
CA ASN A 254 15.59 -3.60 18.22
C ASN A 254 14.88 -3.26 19.54
N GLY A 255 13.78 -3.95 19.87
CA GLY A 255 13.11 -3.81 21.16
C GLY A 255 14.01 -4.20 22.34
N GLU A 256 13.59 -3.84 23.54
CA GLU A 256 14.36 -4.18 24.74
C GLU A 256 14.45 -5.70 24.92
N PRO A 257 15.59 -6.25 25.37
CA PRO A 257 15.70 -7.68 25.66
C PRO A 257 14.60 -8.15 26.62
N GLY A 258 13.81 -9.14 26.21
CA GLY A 258 12.68 -9.65 26.99
C GLY A 258 11.35 -8.90 26.81
N GLU A 259 11.28 -7.89 25.92
CA GLU A 259 10.04 -7.26 25.52
C GLU A 259 9.04 -8.32 25.04
N ARG A 260 7.86 -8.35 25.66
CA ARG A 260 6.81 -9.31 25.29
C ARG A 260 6.26 -8.95 23.91
N GLY A 261 6.09 -9.96 23.07
CA GLY A 261 5.42 -9.77 21.78
C GLY A 261 4.01 -9.21 21.95
N ILE A 262 3.61 -8.33 21.03
CA ILE A 262 2.30 -7.70 21.00
C ILE A 262 1.37 -8.57 20.17
N TYR A 263 0.26 -9.01 20.75
CA TYR A 263 -0.76 -9.75 20.02
C TYR A 263 -1.60 -8.80 19.16
N VAL A 264 -1.83 -9.19 17.91
CA VAL A 264 -2.82 -8.56 17.04
C VAL A 264 -3.73 -9.62 16.43
N ALA A 265 -5.02 -9.28 16.31
CA ALA A 265 -6.00 -10.20 15.78
C ALA A 265 -5.79 -10.39 14.26
N GLU A 266 -5.63 -9.29 13.52
CA GLU A 266 -5.47 -9.31 12.07
C GLU A 266 -4.38 -8.34 11.58
N LEU A 267 -3.83 -8.64 10.39
CA LEU A 267 -2.98 -7.74 9.63
C LEU A 267 -3.84 -7.14 8.51
N LEU A 268 -4.13 -5.86 8.62
CA LEU A 268 -4.91 -5.11 7.64
C LEU A 268 -3.94 -4.46 6.66
N PHE A 269 -4.04 -4.77 5.38
CA PHE A 269 -3.21 -4.16 4.36
C PHE A 269 -3.98 -3.01 3.72
N ASP A 270 -3.32 -1.87 3.55
CA ASP A 270 -3.89 -0.81 2.72
C ASP A 270 -4.06 -1.35 1.31
N THR A 271 -5.29 -1.37 0.82
CA THR A 271 -5.58 -1.67 -0.59
C THR A 271 -5.85 -0.34 -1.30
N PRO A 272 -4.83 0.50 -1.58
CA PRO A 272 -5.06 1.61 -2.47
C PRO A 272 -5.46 1.03 -3.83
N THR A 273 -6.48 1.61 -4.43
CA THR A 273 -7.07 1.17 -5.70
C THR A 273 -6.13 1.27 -6.91
N THR A 274 -4.88 1.72 -6.72
CA THR A 274 -4.01 2.22 -7.80
C THR A 274 -2.59 1.64 -7.84
N ARG A 275 -2.23 0.64 -7.03
CA ARG A 275 -0.90 0.00 -7.06
C ARG A 275 -0.99 -1.53 -6.94
N PRO A 276 0.01 -2.28 -7.44
CA PRO A 276 -0.05 -3.74 -7.48
C PRO A 276 -0.47 -4.28 -6.10
N ARG A 277 -1.61 -4.99 -6.10
CA ARG A 277 -2.27 -5.45 -4.90
C ARG A 277 -1.37 -6.46 -4.20
N VAL A 278 -0.83 -6.08 -3.06
CA VAL A 278 -0.30 -7.05 -2.10
C VAL A 278 -1.48 -7.93 -1.71
N ASN A 279 -1.46 -9.20 -2.12
CA ASN A 279 -2.50 -10.12 -1.72
C ASN A 279 -2.27 -10.48 -0.24
N PRO A 280 -3.18 -10.09 0.69
CA PRO A 280 -3.00 -10.36 2.12
C PRO A 280 -2.85 -11.84 2.44
N SER A 281 -3.47 -12.71 1.63
CA SER A 281 -3.34 -14.17 1.79
C SER A 281 -1.92 -14.63 1.50
N THR A 282 -1.25 -14.05 0.50
CA THR A 282 0.14 -14.37 0.17
C THR A 282 1.07 -14.00 1.33
N VAL A 283 0.89 -12.81 1.92
CA VAL A 283 1.72 -12.40 3.06
C VAL A 283 1.47 -13.28 4.28
N THR A 284 0.20 -13.62 4.54
CA THR A 284 -0.17 -14.55 5.61
C THR A 284 0.44 -15.93 5.40
N GLN A 285 0.42 -16.45 4.18
CA GLN A 285 1.06 -17.71 3.83
C GLN A 285 2.58 -17.65 4.05
N LEU A 286 3.23 -16.56 3.62
CA LEU A 286 4.67 -16.36 3.84
C LEU A 286 5.06 -16.33 5.33
N ILE A 287 4.18 -15.82 6.20
CA ILE A 287 4.35 -15.81 7.66
C ILE A 287 4.15 -17.22 8.24
N GLN A 288 3.20 -17.99 7.70
CA GLN A 288 2.91 -19.35 8.14
C GLN A 288 4.02 -20.34 7.74
N ASP A 289 4.51 -20.25 6.50
CA ASP A 289 5.52 -21.16 5.96
C ASP A 289 6.89 -20.99 6.63
N ASP A 290 7.20 -19.77 7.06
CA ASP A 290 8.53 -19.41 7.56
C ASP A 290 8.39 -18.32 8.65
N PRO A 291 8.04 -18.70 9.89
CA PRO A 291 7.93 -17.75 11.00
C PRO A 291 9.24 -16.97 11.17
N LEU A 292 9.17 -15.68 11.45
CA LEU A 292 10.33 -14.77 11.61
C LEU A 292 11.03 -14.34 10.31
N SER A 293 10.57 -14.80 9.15
CA SER A 293 11.10 -14.36 7.85
C SER A 293 10.43 -13.08 7.32
N VAL A 294 9.36 -12.62 7.96
CA VAL A 294 8.59 -11.45 7.52
C VAL A 294 8.69 -10.33 8.53
N ILE A 295 9.05 -9.15 8.03
CA ILE A 295 8.98 -7.90 8.76
C ILE A 295 7.82 -7.10 8.19
N VAL A 296 7.02 -6.48 9.05
CA VAL A 296 5.98 -5.52 8.66
C VAL A 296 6.27 -4.17 9.26
N ARG A 297 5.88 -3.11 8.56
CA ARG A 297 5.83 -1.75 9.07
C ARG A 297 4.37 -1.31 9.14
N GLY A 298 3.93 -0.82 10.28
CA GLY A 298 2.53 -0.42 10.45
C GLY A 298 2.24 0.28 11.77
N PHE A 299 0.97 0.61 11.98
CA PHE A 299 0.46 1.19 13.23
C PHE A 299 -0.76 0.39 13.72
N PHE A 300 -1.01 0.46 15.03
CA PHE A 300 -2.12 -0.24 15.64
C PHE A 300 -3.44 0.50 15.40
N GLN A 301 -4.48 -0.27 15.12
CA GLN A 301 -5.86 0.20 15.07
C GLN A 301 -6.71 -0.67 16.00
N LYS A 302 -7.72 -0.09 16.67
CA LYS A 302 -8.67 -0.90 17.44
C LYS A 302 -9.46 -1.79 16.48
N ASN A 303 -9.54 -3.09 16.78
CA ASN A 303 -10.31 -4.01 15.98
C ASN A 303 -11.80 -3.67 16.07
N GLN A 304 -12.46 -3.50 14.92
CA GLN A 304 -13.87 -3.04 14.85
C GLN A 304 -14.85 -4.13 15.32
N HIS A 305 -14.49 -5.40 15.18
CA HIS A 305 -15.30 -6.53 15.62
C HIS A 305 -15.08 -6.88 17.08
N ASN A 306 -13.91 -6.54 17.64
CA ASN A 306 -13.57 -6.84 19.02
C ASN A 306 -12.71 -5.74 19.66
N ASN A 307 -13.35 -4.89 20.49
CA ASN A 307 -12.69 -3.80 21.21
C ASN A 307 -11.59 -4.24 22.20
N LEU A 308 -11.41 -5.55 22.46
CA LEU A 308 -10.37 -6.08 23.35
C LEU A 308 -9.00 -6.20 22.69
N TYR A 309 -8.94 -6.25 21.35
CA TYR A 309 -7.70 -6.48 20.62
C TYR A 309 -7.44 -5.38 19.60
N ASN A 310 -6.18 -5.24 19.22
CA ASN A 310 -5.77 -4.37 18.14
C ASN A 310 -5.56 -5.19 16.87
N ASP A 311 -5.80 -4.54 15.73
CA ASP A 311 -5.28 -4.95 14.44
C ASP A 311 -4.02 -4.14 14.12
N LEU A 312 -3.17 -4.66 13.24
CA LEU A 312 -2.06 -3.89 12.69
C LEU A 312 -2.40 -3.46 11.26
N PHE A 313 -2.45 -2.15 11.04
CA PHE A 313 -2.53 -1.60 9.69
C PHE A 313 -1.12 -1.58 9.06
N VAL A 314 -0.88 -2.50 8.14
CA VAL A 314 0.40 -2.73 7.46
C VAL A 314 0.54 -1.79 6.27
N LEU A 315 1.57 -0.94 6.35
CA LEU A 315 1.98 -0.01 5.30
C LEU A 315 2.99 -0.65 4.35
N ASN A 316 3.95 -1.40 4.90
CA ASN A 316 5.00 -2.07 4.13
C ASN A 316 5.28 -3.43 4.74
N TYR A 317 5.77 -4.37 3.92
CA TYR A 317 6.28 -5.64 4.41
C TYR A 317 7.53 -6.04 3.65
N TYR A 318 8.33 -6.89 4.28
CA TYR A 318 9.62 -7.33 3.80
C TYR A 318 9.73 -8.83 4.02
N LYS A 319 10.40 -9.53 3.11
CA LYS A 319 10.66 -10.96 3.21
C LYS A 319 12.17 -11.21 3.23
N SER A 320 12.62 -12.07 4.14
CA SER A 320 14.03 -12.46 4.21
C SER A 320 14.44 -13.27 2.98
N LEU A 321 15.57 -12.92 2.39
CA LEU A 321 16.22 -13.73 1.37
C LEU A 321 16.72 -15.05 1.97
N PRO A 322 16.50 -16.20 1.30
CA PRO A 322 17.08 -17.46 1.75
C PRO A 322 18.60 -17.38 1.65
N PRO A 323 19.36 -17.83 2.66
CA PRO A 323 20.81 -17.82 2.56
C PRO A 323 21.31 -18.79 1.47
N PRO A 324 22.47 -18.54 0.87
CA PRO A 324 23.04 -19.37 -0.19
C PRO A 324 23.35 -20.81 0.27
N ASP A 325 23.68 -20.99 1.55
CA ASP A 325 24.01 -22.28 2.15
C ASP A 325 23.27 -22.48 3.48
N SER A 326 22.85 -23.73 3.71
CA SER A 326 22.34 -24.24 4.98
C SER A 326 23.30 -24.05 6.16
N THR A 327 24.62 -24.14 5.96
CA THR A 327 25.60 -23.97 7.06
C THR A 327 25.51 -22.58 7.67
N TYR A 328 25.29 -21.57 6.82
CA TYR A 328 25.14 -20.19 7.22
C TYR A 328 23.86 -19.95 8.03
N SER A 329 22.78 -20.68 7.73
CA SER A 329 21.54 -20.59 8.51
C SER A 329 21.73 -20.99 9.98
N GLN A 330 22.54 -22.01 10.24
CA GLN A 330 22.84 -22.43 11.61
C GLN A 330 23.64 -21.37 12.37
N PHE A 331 24.67 -20.80 11.74
CA PHE A 331 25.46 -19.71 12.32
C PHE A 331 24.59 -18.50 12.65
N ALA A 332 23.67 -18.12 11.75
CA ALA A 332 22.76 -17.00 11.98
C ALA A 332 21.83 -17.25 13.18
N VAL A 333 21.31 -18.47 13.34
CA VAL A 333 20.45 -18.84 14.47
C VAL A 333 21.19 -18.75 15.80
N ASP A 334 22.41 -19.26 15.88
CA ASP A 334 23.20 -19.28 17.12
C ASP A 334 23.58 -17.87 17.59
N GLN A 335 23.67 -16.90 16.67
CA GLN A 335 24.07 -15.52 16.95
C GLN A 335 22.90 -14.54 17.05
N ALA A 336 21.67 -14.96 16.75
CA ALA A 336 20.50 -14.09 16.67
C ALA A 336 20.15 -13.37 17.99
N THR A 337 20.65 -13.82 19.14
CA THR A 337 20.38 -13.17 20.44
C THR A 337 21.08 -11.82 20.59
N HIS A 338 22.13 -11.55 19.82
CA HIS A 338 22.89 -10.30 19.85
C HIS A 338 22.78 -9.49 18.56
N SER A 339 21.97 -9.95 17.61
CA SER A 339 21.77 -9.26 16.35
C SER A 339 20.94 -7.98 16.53
N ARG A 340 21.19 -7.02 15.64
CA ARG A 340 20.38 -5.81 15.52
C ARG A 340 19.91 -5.64 14.09
N TYR A 341 18.83 -4.90 13.92
CA TYR A 341 18.23 -4.57 12.65
C TYR A 341 18.68 -3.19 12.18
N PHE A 342 19.23 -3.10 10.98
CA PHE A 342 19.74 -1.87 10.38
C PHE A 342 19.09 -1.61 9.03
N ARG A 343 19.05 -0.35 8.63
CA ARG A 343 18.95 0.06 7.22
C ARG A 343 20.32 0.47 6.74
N VAL A 344 20.60 0.16 5.47
CA VAL A 344 21.83 0.58 4.82
C VAL A 344 21.56 1.89 4.10
N ASN A 345 22.28 2.95 4.48
CA ASN A 345 22.32 4.19 3.75
C ASN A 345 23.34 4.07 2.62
N PRO A 346 23.22 4.88 1.55
CA PRO A 346 24.09 4.79 0.38
C PRO A 346 25.57 4.73 0.75
N CYS A 347 26.23 3.67 0.27
CA CYS A 347 27.66 3.49 0.43
C CYS A 347 28.44 4.53 -0.38
N LYS A 348 29.55 5.02 0.19
CA LYS A 348 30.49 5.87 -0.53
C LYS A 348 31.64 5.00 -1.01
N GLN A 349 31.89 5.03 -2.32
CA GLN A 349 33.16 4.53 -2.85
C GLN A 349 34.25 5.53 -2.46
N GLN A 350 35.36 5.06 -1.91
CA GLN A 350 36.51 5.92 -1.65
C GLN A 350 37.15 6.29 -2.99
N GLU A 351 36.97 7.53 -3.42
CA GLU A 351 37.71 8.11 -4.55
C GLU A 351 39.19 8.18 -4.18
N GLY A 352 40.00 7.24 -4.68
CA GLY A 352 41.45 7.28 -4.48
C GLY A 352 42.20 5.95 -4.45
N SER A 353 41.53 4.80 -4.38
CA SER A 353 42.21 3.50 -4.48
C SER A 353 42.47 3.14 -5.95
N VAL A 354 43.38 3.87 -6.58
CA VAL A 354 44.00 3.47 -7.86
C VAL A 354 45.07 2.43 -7.51
N GLY A 355 44.63 1.21 -7.19
CA GLY A 355 45.50 0.12 -6.75
C GLY A 355 45.13 -1.17 -7.46
N SER A 356 45.99 -1.58 -8.40
CA SER A 356 46.16 -2.93 -8.97
C SER A 356 44.95 -3.88 -9.00
N ASP A 357 44.28 -3.92 -10.14
CA ASP A 357 43.58 -5.01 -10.87
C ASP A 357 42.82 -6.17 -10.17
N GLU A 358 42.78 -6.34 -8.84
CA GLU A 358 42.13 -7.54 -8.27
C GLU A 358 41.45 -7.39 -6.89
N GLU A 359 41.59 -6.25 -6.20
CA GLU A 359 40.88 -6.03 -4.93
C GLU A 359 39.63 -5.17 -5.13
N ASP A 360 38.46 -5.73 -4.82
CA ASP A 360 37.19 -4.99 -4.80
C ASP A 360 37.35 -3.72 -3.95
N PRO A 361 37.00 -2.52 -4.45
CA PRO A 361 37.18 -1.29 -3.72
C PRO A 361 36.47 -1.36 -2.37
N ILE A 362 37.21 -1.03 -1.30
CA ILE A 362 36.67 -1.01 0.07
C ILE A 362 35.47 -0.07 0.08
N THR A 363 34.28 -0.66 0.15
CA THR A 363 33.03 0.06 0.12
C THR A 363 32.60 0.30 1.56
N THR A 364 32.68 1.55 2.00
CA THR A 364 32.21 1.95 3.33
C THR A 364 30.76 2.45 3.25
N CYS A 365 29.93 2.00 4.17
CA CYS A 365 28.51 2.36 4.21
C CYS A 365 28.13 2.94 5.57
N THR A 366 27.02 3.66 5.60
CA THR A 366 26.41 4.12 6.86
C THR A 366 25.23 3.22 7.18
N PHE A 367 25.17 2.71 8.40
CA PHE A 367 24.08 1.83 8.86
C PHE A 367 23.25 2.57 9.89
N THR A 368 21.94 2.67 9.70
CA THR A 368 21.04 3.28 10.69
C THR A 368 20.25 2.21 11.40
N GLU A 369 20.36 2.15 12.72
CA GLU A 369 19.54 1.25 13.52
C GLU A 369 18.06 1.56 13.32
N VAL A 370 17.27 0.52 13.01
CA VAL A 370 15.82 0.66 12.84
C VAL A 370 15.24 1.15 14.19
N HIS A 371 14.44 2.22 14.15
CA HIS A 371 13.80 2.96 15.27
C HIS A 371 14.68 3.99 16.00
N TYR A 372 15.99 3.80 16.06
CA TYR A 372 16.84 4.63 16.94
C TYR A 372 17.48 5.85 16.25
N ASN A 373 17.26 6.05 14.95
CA ASN A 373 17.92 7.10 14.12
C ASN A 373 19.45 7.21 14.34
N THR A 374 20.05 6.21 14.97
CA THR A 374 21.45 6.17 15.33
C THR A 374 22.17 5.63 14.12
N ALA A 375 22.94 6.52 13.47
CA ALA A 375 23.73 6.20 12.31
C ALA A 375 25.14 5.79 12.73
N HIS A 376 25.61 4.67 12.20
CA HIS A 376 26.97 4.18 12.34
C HIS A 376 27.67 4.34 10.99
N GLU A 377 28.65 5.25 10.93
CA GLU A 377 29.31 5.65 9.68
C GLU A 377 30.59 4.84 9.41
N ASN A 378 31.00 4.81 8.14
CA ASN A 378 32.28 4.23 7.68
C ASN A 378 32.46 2.75 8.05
N ILE A 379 31.38 1.98 7.99
CA ILE A 379 31.40 0.56 8.35
C ILE A 379 31.82 -0.28 7.15
N VAL A 380 32.69 -1.26 7.43
CA VAL A 380 32.99 -2.37 6.54
C VAL A 380 32.03 -3.50 6.85
N TYR A 381 31.39 -4.07 5.83
CA TYR A 381 30.42 -5.15 6.04
C TYR A 381 30.81 -6.43 5.30
N LYS A 382 30.47 -7.56 5.92
CA LYS A 382 30.50 -8.88 5.31
C LYS A 382 29.09 -9.27 4.93
N ASP A 383 28.94 -9.68 3.69
CA ASP A 383 27.66 -9.99 3.07
C ASP A 383 27.66 -11.42 2.56
N PRO A 384 26.80 -12.30 3.10
CA PRO A 384 26.78 -13.71 2.72
C PRO A 384 26.47 -13.91 1.24
N PHE A 385 25.77 -12.96 0.62
CA PHE A 385 25.39 -13.08 -0.78
C PHE A 385 26.55 -12.80 -1.72
N ASN A 386 27.62 -12.12 -1.29
CA ASN A 386 28.77 -11.79 -2.13
C ASN A 386 29.77 -12.94 -2.34
N GLN A 387 29.72 -14.00 -1.53
CA GLN A 387 30.66 -15.12 -1.60
C GLN A 387 29.95 -16.42 -1.94
N GLY A 388 30.31 -17.06 -3.05
CA GLY A 388 29.91 -18.44 -3.36
C GLY A 388 28.47 -18.61 -3.89
N PHE A 389 27.68 -17.54 -4.02
CA PHE A 389 26.37 -17.62 -4.66
C PHE A 389 26.46 -17.39 -6.17
N ALA A 390 26.75 -18.46 -6.91
CA ALA A 390 26.76 -18.41 -8.37
C ALA A 390 25.41 -17.94 -8.93
N LEU A 391 25.45 -17.03 -9.91
CA LEU A 391 24.30 -16.51 -10.66
C LEU A 391 23.30 -15.67 -9.84
N PHE A 392 23.65 -15.26 -8.63
CA PHE A 392 22.83 -14.30 -7.88
C PHE A 392 22.89 -12.90 -8.53
N ASP A 393 21.76 -12.19 -8.56
CA ASP A 393 21.71 -10.84 -9.12
C ASP A 393 22.25 -9.81 -8.11
N HIS A 394 23.58 -9.76 -7.97
CA HIS A 394 24.24 -8.82 -7.06
C HIS A 394 23.95 -7.36 -7.39
N LYS A 395 23.67 -7.04 -8.66
CA LYS A 395 23.36 -5.67 -9.08
C LYS A 395 22.02 -5.23 -8.50
N TRP A 396 20.97 -6.05 -8.66
CA TRP A 396 19.68 -5.83 -8.02
C TRP A 396 19.80 -5.79 -6.50
N TYR A 397 20.49 -6.76 -5.90
CA TYR A 397 20.59 -6.81 -4.45
C TYR A 397 21.31 -5.58 -3.86
N LYS A 398 22.42 -5.14 -4.49
CA LYS A 398 23.13 -3.91 -4.09
C LYS A 398 22.27 -2.66 -4.29
N SER A 399 21.41 -2.60 -5.31
CA SER A 399 20.48 -1.46 -5.49
C SER A 399 19.44 -1.41 -4.38
N ARG A 400 18.95 -2.57 -3.92
CA ARG A 400 17.99 -2.68 -2.80
C ARG A 400 18.62 -2.42 -1.44
N LEU A 401 19.90 -2.73 -1.27
CA LEU A 401 20.66 -2.32 -0.09
C LEU A 401 20.85 -0.79 -0.06
N ASN A 402 21.19 -0.17 -1.19
CA ASN A 402 21.56 1.25 -1.26
C ASN A 402 20.43 2.20 -1.68
N ASP A 403 19.16 1.80 -1.51
CA ASP A 403 18.08 2.60 -2.04
C ASP A 403 17.85 3.89 -1.24
N VAL A 404 18.19 5.02 -1.87
CA VAL A 404 18.10 6.36 -1.27
C VAL A 404 16.76 7.03 -1.58
N LYS A 405 16.01 6.54 -2.57
CA LYS A 405 14.82 7.26 -3.06
C LYS A 405 13.67 7.21 -2.07
N ASP A 406 13.55 6.12 -1.32
CA ASP A 406 12.58 6.00 -0.24
C ASP A 406 13.14 5.13 0.90
N ILE A 407 13.40 5.77 2.04
CA ILE A 407 13.94 5.14 3.26
C ILE A 407 13.04 4.03 3.80
N HIS A 408 11.76 4.01 3.45
CA HIS A 408 10.81 2.98 3.86
C HIS A 408 10.77 1.80 2.90
N THR A 409 11.59 1.79 1.86
CA THR A 409 11.64 0.69 0.88
C THR A 409 13.04 0.10 0.72
N SER A 410 14.02 0.62 1.45
CA SER A 410 15.34 0.04 1.55
C SER A 410 15.30 -1.31 2.26
N THR A 411 16.25 -2.18 1.89
CA THR A 411 16.42 -3.49 2.53
C THR A 411 16.71 -3.29 4.00
N ILE A 412 16.00 -4.05 4.85
CA ILE A 412 16.34 -4.15 6.27
C ILE A 412 17.30 -5.32 6.41
N ILE A 413 18.40 -5.12 7.10
CA ILE A 413 19.32 -6.21 7.43
C ILE A 413 19.23 -6.53 8.90
N GLU A 414 19.33 -7.80 9.26
CA GLU A 414 19.72 -8.21 10.60
C GLU A 414 21.21 -8.51 10.57
N ALA A 415 21.96 -7.98 11.53
CA ALA A 415 23.41 -8.10 11.53
C ALA A 415 24.02 -8.11 12.93
N LEU A 416 25.23 -8.67 13.03
CA LEU A 416 26.11 -8.54 14.19
C LEU A 416 27.04 -7.35 13.99
N GLN A 417 27.18 -6.52 15.02
CA GLN A 417 28.12 -5.41 15.04
C GLN A 417 29.28 -5.74 15.98
N ASP A 418 30.50 -5.74 15.44
CA ASP A 418 31.75 -5.88 16.19
C ASP A 418 32.66 -4.68 15.86
N GLY A 419 32.57 -3.63 16.68
CA GLY A 419 33.22 -2.35 16.42
C GLY A 419 32.72 -1.70 15.12
N THR A 420 33.62 -1.52 14.16
CA THR A 420 33.35 -0.95 12.82
C THR A 420 33.02 -2.01 11.76
N ASN A 421 32.95 -3.28 12.16
CA ASN A 421 32.62 -4.38 11.27
C ASN A 421 31.16 -4.80 11.48
N ILE A 422 30.40 -4.89 10.39
CA ILE A 422 29.06 -5.47 10.40
C ILE A 422 29.09 -6.80 9.64
N THR A 423 28.61 -7.86 10.28
CA THR A 423 28.34 -9.12 9.59
C THR A 423 26.85 -9.23 9.39
N ILE A 424 26.39 -9.05 8.15
CA ILE A 424 24.99 -9.29 7.78
C ILE A 424 24.70 -10.76 8.11
N LEU A 425 23.57 -11.02 8.77
CA LEU A 425 23.01 -12.34 9.08
C LEU A 425 21.81 -12.66 8.18
N ARG A 426 20.90 -11.70 7.98
CA ARG A 426 19.73 -11.83 7.11
C ARG A 426 19.46 -10.51 6.41
N SER A 427 18.92 -10.59 5.19
CA SER A 427 18.50 -9.43 4.40
C SER A 427 17.03 -9.56 4.05
N PHE A 428 16.24 -8.56 4.42
CA PHE A 428 14.80 -8.49 4.24
C PHE A 428 14.48 -7.48 3.15
N VAL A 429 14.10 -7.99 1.98
CA VAL A 429 13.77 -7.16 0.81
C VAL A 429 12.33 -6.70 0.88
N HIS A 430 12.10 -5.44 0.52
CA HIS A 430 10.77 -4.83 0.44
C HIS A 430 9.94 -5.46 -0.67
N LEU A 431 8.64 -5.67 -0.43
CA LEU A 431 7.71 -6.22 -1.41
C LEU A 431 6.49 -5.29 -1.62
N PRO A 432 5.89 -5.27 -2.82
CA PRO A 432 6.26 -6.04 -4.01
C PRO A 432 7.58 -5.56 -4.63
N ASP A 433 8.26 -6.48 -5.32
CA ASP A 433 9.47 -6.18 -6.09
C ASP A 433 9.29 -6.78 -7.49
N PRO A 434 9.49 -6.00 -8.58
CA PRO A 434 9.84 -4.58 -8.58
C PRO A 434 8.74 -3.68 -8.04
N ARG A 435 9.14 -2.51 -7.54
CA ARG A 435 8.19 -1.53 -6.97
C ARG A 435 7.23 -0.93 -8.00
N GLU A 436 7.73 -0.82 -9.22
CA GLU A 436 6.98 -0.37 -10.38
C GLU A 436 6.86 -1.55 -11.34
N GLU A 437 5.72 -1.68 -12.01
CA GLU A 437 5.56 -2.69 -13.05
C GLU A 437 6.62 -2.48 -14.14
N CYS A 438 7.24 -3.58 -14.57
CA CYS A 438 8.22 -3.48 -15.63
C CYS A 438 7.58 -2.95 -16.92
N PRO A 439 8.26 -2.06 -17.67
CA PRO A 439 7.78 -1.60 -18.95
C PRO A 439 7.48 -2.78 -19.88
N ALA A 440 6.35 -2.69 -20.61
CA ALA A 440 6.04 -3.68 -21.61
C ALA A 440 7.19 -3.75 -22.64
N LEU A 441 7.69 -4.95 -22.91
CA LEU A 441 8.76 -5.11 -23.89
C LEU A 441 8.24 -4.78 -25.28
N THR A 442 8.79 -3.72 -25.86
CA THR A 442 8.61 -3.43 -27.29
C THR A 442 9.23 -4.59 -28.07
N ARG A 443 8.41 -5.28 -28.87
CA ARG A 443 8.89 -6.34 -29.77
C ARG A 443 9.73 -5.71 -30.89
N THR A 444 11.02 -5.51 -30.63
CA THR A 444 11.97 -5.06 -31.64
C THR A 444 12.07 -6.15 -32.72
N LYS A 445 11.78 -5.78 -33.97
CA LYS A 445 11.98 -6.68 -35.11
C LYS A 445 13.48 -6.71 -35.43
N CYS A 446 14.14 -7.83 -35.13
CA CYS A 446 15.49 -8.08 -35.59
C CYS A 446 15.51 -8.55 -37.05
N GLU A 447 16.65 -8.37 -37.73
CA GLU A 447 16.84 -8.87 -39.08
C GLU A 447 16.77 -10.41 -39.12
N SER A 448 16.54 -10.97 -40.31
CA SER A 448 16.47 -12.42 -40.48
C SER A 448 17.76 -13.10 -40.01
N GLY A 449 17.64 -14.02 -39.04
CA GLY A 449 18.77 -14.73 -38.43
C GLY A 449 19.38 -14.06 -37.19
N GLU A 450 18.83 -12.92 -36.76
CA GLU A 450 19.19 -12.27 -35.50
C GLU A 450 18.10 -12.45 -34.43
N VAL A 451 18.53 -12.43 -33.17
CA VAL A 451 17.68 -12.57 -31.99
C VAL A 451 17.81 -11.31 -31.13
N SER A 452 16.68 -10.81 -30.62
CA SER A 452 16.69 -9.71 -29.65
C SER A 452 17.36 -10.19 -28.36
N THR A 453 18.36 -9.44 -27.91
CA THR A 453 19.04 -9.70 -26.64
C THR A 453 18.68 -8.64 -25.62
N TYR A 454 18.78 -9.02 -24.35
CA TYR A 454 18.36 -8.21 -23.22
C TYR A 454 19.45 -8.18 -22.15
N THR A 455 19.37 -7.17 -21.30
CA THR A 455 20.01 -7.11 -19.99
C THR A 455 18.92 -6.97 -18.93
N ARG A 456 19.27 -7.10 -17.65
CA ARG A 456 18.39 -6.72 -16.53
C ARG A 456 18.89 -5.45 -15.87
N ASP A 457 17.96 -4.58 -15.52
CA ASP A 457 18.25 -3.40 -14.71
C ASP A 457 18.14 -3.69 -13.21
N GLU A 458 18.28 -2.65 -12.40
CA GLU A 458 18.23 -2.71 -10.93
C GLU A 458 16.83 -3.05 -10.39
N ASN A 459 15.80 -3.01 -11.23
CA ASN A 459 14.43 -3.41 -10.92
C ASN A 459 14.11 -4.79 -11.50
N ARG A 460 15.13 -5.59 -11.86
CA ARG A 460 14.96 -6.92 -12.47
C ARG A 460 14.19 -6.87 -13.79
N CYS A 461 13.97 -5.69 -14.37
CA CYS A 461 13.24 -5.51 -15.62
C CYS A 461 14.17 -5.73 -16.80
N TYR A 462 13.61 -6.34 -17.85
CA TYR A 462 14.34 -6.63 -19.07
C TYR A 462 14.49 -5.35 -19.89
N VAL A 463 15.72 -5.01 -20.22
CA VAL A 463 16.06 -3.86 -21.07
C VAL A 463 16.61 -4.40 -22.38
N PHE A 464 16.00 -4.02 -23.50
CA PHE A 464 16.51 -4.38 -24.82
C PHE A 464 17.95 -3.85 -24.97
N ASN A 465 18.85 -4.74 -25.39
CA ASN A 465 20.25 -4.40 -25.61
C ASN A 465 20.51 -4.19 -27.11
N LYS A 466 20.50 -5.27 -27.90
CA LYS A 466 20.64 -5.22 -29.36
C LYS A 466 20.12 -6.50 -30.02
N CYS A 467 19.99 -6.47 -31.34
CA CYS A 467 19.88 -7.69 -32.13
C CYS A 467 21.28 -8.30 -32.31
N THR A 468 21.39 -9.62 -32.18
CA THR A 468 22.65 -10.32 -32.46
C THR A 468 22.38 -11.67 -33.09
N ARG A 469 23.35 -12.17 -33.86
CA ARG A 469 23.28 -13.50 -34.46
C ARG A 469 23.41 -14.57 -33.37
N GLN A 470 22.62 -15.61 -33.49
CA GLN A 470 22.74 -16.77 -32.61
C GLN A 470 24.05 -17.50 -32.89
N GLY A 471 24.88 -17.67 -31.86
CA GLY A 471 26.12 -18.41 -31.92
C GLY A 471 26.06 -19.74 -31.14
N PRO A 472 27.18 -20.48 -31.07
CA PRO A 472 27.26 -21.67 -30.24
C PRO A 472 27.11 -21.29 -28.75
N CYS A 473 26.19 -21.96 -28.06
CA CYS A 473 25.90 -21.72 -26.65
C CYS A 473 26.21 -22.95 -25.79
N PRO A 474 26.62 -22.76 -24.53
CA PRO A 474 26.72 -23.88 -23.60
C PRO A 474 25.34 -24.53 -23.44
N LEU A 475 25.29 -25.86 -23.51
CA LEU A 475 24.04 -26.62 -23.43
C LEU A 475 23.64 -26.96 -21.98
N TYR A 476 24.44 -26.60 -20.99
CA TYR A 476 24.11 -26.86 -19.59
C TYR A 476 23.22 -25.74 -19.04
N VAL A 477 22.17 -26.14 -18.32
CA VAL A 477 21.34 -25.24 -17.54
C VAL A 477 21.83 -25.32 -16.09
N PRO A 478 22.34 -24.21 -15.52
CA PRO A 478 22.80 -24.22 -14.14
C PRO A 478 21.63 -24.35 -13.18
N HIS A 479 21.87 -25.00 -12.03
CA HIS A 479 20.88 -25.14 -10.97
C HIS A 479 21.02 -24.01 -9.97
N CYS A 480 19.90 -23.43 -9.55
CA CYS A 480 19.87 -22.48 -8.45
C CYS A 480 19.81 -23.20 -7.10
N PRO A 481 20.31 -22.57 -6.02
CA PRO A 481 20.12 -23.06 -4.66
C PRO A 481 18.65 -23.21 -4.29
N ARG A 482 18.37 -23.94 -3.20
CA ARG A 482 17.01 -24.14 -2.71
C ARG A 482 16.33 -22.79 -2.43
N ARG A 483 15.05 -22.67 -2.78
CA ARG A 483 14.22 -21.45 -2.67
C ARG A 483 14.60 -20.32 -3.64
N TYR A 484 15.39 -20.65 -4.66
CA TYR A 484 15.64 -19.80 -5.81
C TYR A 484 15.17 -20.49 -7.08
N VAL A 485 14.69 -19.70 -8.03
CA VAL A 485 14.24 -20.13 -9.35
C VAL A 485 15.20 -19.64 -10.42
N THR A 486 15.49 -20.52 -11.37
CA THR A 486 16.34 -20.19 -12.51
C THR A 486 15.56 -19.35 -13.52
N VAL A 487 16.05 -18.15 -13.79
CA VAL A 487 15.53 -17.22 -14.79
C VAL A 487 16.51 -17.14 -15.95
N SER A 488 16.01 -17.04 -17.18
CA SER A 488 16.85 -17.01 -18.38
C SER A 488 16.38 -16.00 -19.43
N PHE A 489 17.32 -15.41 -20.14
CA PHE A 489 17.04 -14.54 -21.29
C PHE A 489 18.19 -14.54 -22.30
N ALA A 490 17.89 -14.28 -23.57
CA ALA A 490 18.90 -14.16 -24.61
C ALA A 490 19.79 -12.94 -24.34
N SER A 491 21.10 -13.15 -24.30
CA SER A 491 22.08 -12.13 -23.96
C SER A 491 23.20 -12.03 -25.00
N THR A 492 23.87 -10.89 -25.05
CA THR A 492 25.03 -10.67 -25.92
C THR A 492 26.26 -11.44 -25.41
N PRO A 493 27.20 -11.84 -26.30
CA PRO A 493 27.28 -11.49 -27.72
C PRO A 493 26.53 -12.44 -28.67
N ASN A 494 26.25 -13.68 -28.29
CA ASN A 494 25.83 -14.74 -29.22
C ASN A 494 24.35 -15.16 -29.09
N ALA A 495 23.51 -14.29 -28.52
CA ALA A 495 22.13 -14.60 -28.13
C ALA A 495 22.01 -15.83 -27.21
N CYS A 496 23.08 -16.16 -26.47
CA CYS A 496 23.06 -17.27 -25.55
C CYS A 496 22.25 -16.94 -24.30
N PRO A 497 21.62 -17.94 -23.68
CA PRO A 497 20.88 -17.72 -22.44
C PRO A 497 21.85 -17.25 -21.36
N ALA A 498 21.61 -16.05 -20.81
CA ALA A 498 22.11 -15.65 -19.51
C ALA A 498 21.20 -16.26 -18.45
N TRP A 499 21.79 -16.78 -17.37
CA TRP A 499 21.07 -17.43 -16.28
C TRP A 499 21.25 -16.61 -15.00
N ILE A 500 20.16 -16.43 -14.26
CA ILE A 500 20.15 -15.74 -12.96
C ILE A 500 19.27 -16.53 -11.99
N CYS A 501 19.62 -16.49 -10.70
CA CYS A 501 18.84 -17.09 -9.63
C CYS A 501 18.06 -16.00 -8.88
N ASP A 502 16.74 -15.98 -9.06
CA ASP A 502 15.82 -15.11 -8.33
C ASP A 502 15.22 -15.86 -7.14
N ALA A 503 14.98 -15.19 -6.01
CA ALA A 503 14.29 -15.83 -4.89
C ALA A 503 12.85 -16.17 -5.29
N GLU A 504 12.37 -17.36 -4.89
CA GLU A 504 11.09 -17.93 -5.35
C GLU A 504 9.85 -17.08 -5.00
N PHE A 505 9.94 -16.26 -3.97
CA PHE A 505 8.84 -15.41 -3.50
C PHE A 505 8.76 -14.06 -4.24
N LEU A 506 9.77 -13.72 -5.05
CA LEU A 506 9.77 -12.48 -5.81
C LEU A 506 8.82 -12.58 -6.99
N ASP A 507 8.22 -11.46 -7.38
CA ASP A 507 7.35 -11.44 -8.55
C ASP A 507 8.16 -11.80 -9.81
N ASP A 508 7.52 -12.56 -10.69
CA ASP A 508 8.11 -12.98 -11.96
C ASP A 508 8.09 -11.81 -12.93
N THR A 509 9.28 -11.28 -13.24
CA THR A 509 9.43 -10.17 -14.19
C THR A 509 9.54 -10.64 -15.63
N ASN A 510 9.53 -11.95 -15.91
CA ASN A 510 9.77 -12.51 -17.23
C ASN A 510 8.55 -12.34 -18.18
N PRO A 511 8.64 -11.43 -19.17
CA PRO A 511 7.55 -11.19 -20.10
C PRO A 511 7.43 -12.28 -21.18
N PHE A 512 8.42 -13.19 -21.26
CA PHE A 512 8.47 -14.28 -22.24
C PHE A 512 7.90 -15.59 -21.71
N LYS A 513 7.57 -15.66 -20.43
CA LYS A 513 6.95 -16.86 -19.89
C LYS A 513 5.60 -17.01 -20.60
N PRO A 514 5.36 -18.12 -21.32
CA PRO A 514 4.02 -18.38 -21.82
C PRO A 514 3.10 -18.32 -20.61
N PHE A 515 2.00 -17.57 -20.72
CA PHE A 515 0.95 -17.57 -19.69
C PHE A 515 0.76 -19.03 -19.26
N PRO A 516 0.75 -19.33 -17.95
CA PRO A 516 0.50 -20.70 -17.52
C PRO A 516 -0.78 -21.13 -18.22
N LEU A 517 -0.66 -22.18 -19.05
CA LEU A 517 -1.81 -22.80 -19.69
C LEU A 517 -2.70 -23.23 -18.53
N ARG A 518 -3.75 -22.43 -18.26
CA ARG A 518 -4.74 -22.69 -17.22
C ARG A 518 -5.66 -23.80 -17.65
#